data_AF-A0AAW1LSS3-F1
#
_entry.id   AF-A0AAW1LSS3-F1
#
_cell.length_a   1.000
_cell.length_b   1.000
_cell.length_c   1.000
_cell.angle_alpha   90.00
_cell.angle_beta   90.00
_cell.angle_gamma   90.00
#
_symmetry.space_group_name_H-M   'P 1'
#
loop_
_entity.id
_entity.type
_entity.pdbx_description
1 polymer ?
#
loop_
_entity_poly.entity_id
_entity_poly.type
_entity_poly.pdbx_seq_one_letter_code
_entity_poly.pdbx_strand_id
1 'polypeptide(L)'
;MEAVYDMGGYIGIFPLKDQIKEYRRDVLNIVLIVYVAVGIVWFGVTVLMTYYSLVDELNKLYAMNNAPAVFLHSAIIGVCLFSLTIKYSMKAALIALGFTGGAFYNNFSGQMIFERSQTVSDAAYNMDWYNANASKDIKFIIMRSQVPLSYRAGPFGTMSFVFFGNILRGAYTYMTMQTDLKEK
;
A
#
# COMPACT_ATOMS: atom_id res chain seq x y z
N MET A 1 -60.95 -13.15 -2.33
CA MET A 1 -61.82 -13.92 -3.25
C MET A 1 -61.21 -13.83 -4.63
N GLU A 2 -60.48 -14.87 -5.04
CA GLU A 2 -59.89 -14.93 -6.38
C GLU A 2 -60.98 -14.85 -7.46
N ALA A 3 -60.70 -14.16 -8.57
CA ALA A 3 -61.64 -14.08 -9.67
C ALA A 3 -61.45 -15.31 -10.56
N VAL A 4 -62.40 -16.23 -10.49
CA VAL A 4 -62.40 -17.48 -11.26
C VAL A 4 -63.13 -17.25 -12.58
N TYR A 5 -62.45 -17.45 -13.70
CA TYR A 5 -63.06 -17.35 -15.03
C TYR A 5 -62.90 -18.68 -15.77
N ASP A 6 -64.01 -19.16 -16.35
CA ASP A 6 -64.06 -20.33 -17.21
C ASP A 6 -64.03 -19.88 -18.68
N MET A 7 -62.93 -20.19 -19.37
CA MET A 7 -62.76 -19.95 -20.80
C MET A 7 -62.83 -21.28 -21.55
N GLY A 8 -64.04 -21.82 -21.66
CA GLY A 8 -64.32 -22.99 -22.49
C GLY A 8 -63.62 -24.27 -22.04
N GLY A 9 -63.67 -24.58 -20.74
CA GLY A 9 -63.16 -25.83 -20.17
C GLY A 9 -61.82 -25.71 -19.44
N TYR A 10 -61.24 -24.50 -19.39
CA TYR A 10 -60.07 -24.19 -18.58
C TYR A 10 -60.44 -23.15 -17.50
N ILE A 11 -60.39 -23.58 -16.24
CA ILE A 11 -60.59 -22.70 -15.08
C ILE A 11 -59.26 -22.02 -14.77
N GLY A 12 -59.15 -20.73 -15.09
CA GLY A 12 -58.00 -19.90 -14.74
C GLY A 12 -58.25 -19.15 -13.43
N ILE A 13 -57.35 -19.30 -12.45
CA ILE A 13 -57.37 -18.52 -11.21
C ILE A 13 -56.48 -17.29 -11.43
N PHE A 14 -57.09 -16.11 -11.57
CA PHE A 14 -56.34 -14.85 -11.68
C PHE A 14 -56.34 -14.10 -10.33
N PRO A 15 -55.16 -13.68 -9.82
CA PRO A 15 -55.10 -12.92 -8.58
C PRO A 15 -55.80 -11.56 -8.73
N LEU A 16 -56.53 -11.14 -7.69
CA LEU A 16 -57.25 -9.87 -7.65
C LEU A 16 -56.30 -8.67 -7.91
N LYS A 17 -56.83 -7.59 -8.49
CA LYS A 17 -56.09 -6.36 -8.84
C LYS A 17 -55.27 -5.79 -7.66
N ASP A 18 -55.74 -5.95 -6.43
CA ASP A 18 -55.03 -5.52 -5.22
C ASP A 18 -53.86 -6.45 -4.86
N GLN A 19 -53.99 -7.76 -5.08
CA GLN A 19 -52.87 -8.71 -4.92
C GLN A 19 -51.80 -8.53 -6.00
N ILE A 20 -52.19 -8.16 -7.22
CA ILE A 20 -51.23 -7.80 -8.29
C ILE A 20 -50.45 -6.53 -7.92
N LYS A 21 -51.10 -5.54 -7.28
CA LYS A 21 -50.43 -4.32 -6.79
C LYS A 21 -49.47 -4.62 -5.64
N GLU A 22 -49.85 -5.51 -4.72
CA GLU A 22 -49.01 -5.95 -3.61
C GLU A 22 -47.80 -6.73 -4.11
N TYR A 23 -48.00 -7.74 -4.95
CA TYR A 23 -46.93 -8.49 -5.61
C TYR A 23 -45.98 -7.58 -6.41
N ARG A 24 -46.51 -6.61 -7.15
CA ARG A 24 -45.69 -5.61 -7.86
C ARG A 24 -44.84 -4.78 -6.90
N ARG A 25 -45.40 -4.37 -5.75
CA ARG A 25 -44.68 -3.60 -4.73
C ARG A 25 -43.54 -4.41 -4.14
N ASP A 26 -43.77 -5.68 -3.85
CA ASP A 26 -42.75 -6.58 -3.30
C ASP A 26 -41.63 -6.84 -4.30
N VAL A 27 -41.98 -7.09 -5.57
CA VAL A 27 -40.98 -7.24 -6.65
C VAL A 27 -40.17 -5.94 -6.82
N LEU A 28 -40.82 -4.77 -6.80
CA LEU A 28 -40.11 -3.49 -6.88
C LEU A 28 -39.19 -3.25 -5.68
N ASN A 29 -39.61 -3.62 -4.46
CA ASN A 29 -38.79 -3.53 -3.26
C ASN A 29 -37.56 -4.45 -3.35
N ILE A 30 -37.73 -5.69 -3.81
CA ILE A 30 -36.62 -6.63 -4.03
C ILE A 30 -35.64 -6.07 -5.06
N VAL A 31 -36.14 -5.58 -6.20
CA VAL A 31 -35.31 -4.98 -7.25
C VAL A 31 -34.55 -3.76 -6.70
N LEU A 32 -35.23 -2.89 -5.95
CA LEU A 32 -34.60 -1.73 -5.32
C LEU A 32 -33.49 -2.13 -4.34
N ILE A 33 -33.73 -3.13 -3.49
CA ILE A 33 -32.72 -3.66 -2.55
C ILE A 33 -31.51 -4.19 -3.31
N VAL A 34 -31.72 -4.94 -4.40
CA VAL A 34 -30.63 -5.44 -5.24
C VAL A 34 -29.83 -4.30 -5.87
N TYR A 35 -30.51 -3.30 -6.44
CA TYR A 35 -29.83 -2.13 -7.01
C TYR A 35 -29.02 -1.35 -5.97
N VAL A 36 -29.57 -1.14 -4.77
CA VAL A 36 -28.86 -0.48 -3.66
C VAL A 36 -27.66 -1.31 -3.21
N ALA A 37 -27.82 -2.63 -3.07
CA ALA A 37 -26.73 -3.53 -2.69
C ALA A 37 -25.59 -3.52 -3.71
N VAL A 38 -25.91 -3.61 -5.01
CA VAL A 38 -24.93 -3.51 -6.09
C VAL A 38 -24.24 -2.15 -6.08
N GLY A 39 -24.98 -1.06 -5.85
CA GLY A 39 -24.43 0.29 -5.73
C GLY A 39 -23.43 0.44 -4.58
N ILE A 40 -23.73 -0.10 -3.39
CA ILE A 40 -22.84 -0.07 -2.23
C ILE A 40 -21.55 -0.84 -2.51
N VAL A 41 -21.66 -2.03 -3.10
CA VAL A 41 -20.49 -2.84 -3.47
C VAL A 41 -19.63 -2.11 -4.49
N TRP A 42 -20.23 -1.54 -5.54
CA TRP A 42 -19.52 -0.78 -6.57
C TRP A 42 -18.79 0.45 -6.00
N PHE A 43 -19.45 1.19 -5.12
CA PHE A 43 -18.84 2.32 -4.42
C PHE A 43 -17.64 1.88 -3.57
N GLY A 44 -17.78 0.78 -2.80
CA GLY A 44 -16.68 0.21 -2.03
C GLY A 44 -15.48 -0.19 -2.90
N VAL A 45 -15.73 -0.83 -4.05
CA VAL A 45 -14.68 -1.20 -5.01
C VAL A 45 -13.98 0.04 -5.56
N THR A 46 -14.72 1.08 -5.92
CA THR A 46 -14.15 2.31 -6.48
C THR A 46 -13.25 3.00 -5.44
N VAL A 47 -13.70 3.11 -4.19
CA VAL A 47 -12.89 3.69 -3.09
C VAL A 47 -11.60 2.91 -2.87
N LEU A 48 -11.65 1.57 -2.89
CA LEU A 48 -10.46 0.73 -2.77
C LEU A 48 -9.51 0.93 -3.95
N MET A 49 -10.02 0.96 -5.19
CA MET A 49 -9.21 1.16 -6.39
C MET A 49 -8.52 2.53 -6.42
N THR A 50 -9.24 3.61 -6.07
CA THR A 50 -8.66 4.97 -5.98
C THR A 50 -7.59 5.06 -4.90
N TYR A 51 -7.77 4.36 -3.78
CA TYR A 51 -6.74 4.29 -2.74
C TYR A 51 -5.49 3.55 -3.24
N TYR A 52 -5.66 2.39 -3.89
CA TYR A 52 -4.54 1.65 -4.46
C TYR A 52 -3.78 2.48 -5.48
N SER A 53 -4.47 3.19 -6.38
CA SER A 53 -3.81 4.05 -7.36
C SER A 53 -3.03 5.19 -6.70
N LEU A 54 -3.58 5.80 -5.63
CA LEU A 54 -2.91 6.85 -4.87
C LEU A 54 -1.64 6.33 -4.19
N VAL A 55 -1.70 5.16 -3.55
CA VAL A 55 -0.53 4.54 -2.90
C VAL A 55 0.54 4.21 -3.94
N ASP A 56 0.16 3.67 -5.09
CA ASP A 56 1.09 3.39 -6.18
C ASP A 56 1.73 4.67 -6.76
N GLU A 57 0.94 5.73 -6.92
CA GLU A 57 1.41 7.02 -7.43
C GLU A 57 2.36 7.70 -6.44
N LEU A 58 2.02 7.69 -5.14
CA LEU A 58 2.91 8.13 -4.08
C LEU A 58 4.21 7.31 -4.08
N ASN A 59 4.13 5.98 -4.13
CA ASN A 59 5.30 5.12 -4.17
C ASN A 59 6.17 5.40 -5.40
N LYS A 60 5.58 5.68 -6.57
CA LYS A 60 6.30 6.07 -7.79
C LYS A 60 6.98 7.43 -7.65
N LEU A 61 6.27 8.45 -7.15
CA LEU A 61 6.84 9.79 -6.94
C LEU A 61 8.00 9.76 -5.95
N TYR A 62 7.82 9.08 -4.82
CA TYR A 62 8.89 8.90 -3.83
C TYR A 62 10.06 8.10 -4.40
N ALA A 63 9.81 7.06 -5.20
CA ALA A 63 10.87 6.31 -5.87
C ALA A 63 11.65 7.16 -6.88
N MET A 64 10.97 7.97 -7.68
CA MET A 64 11.59 8.88 -8.64
C MET A 64 12.43 9.95 -7.96
N ASN A 65 12.01 10.44 -6.79
CA ASN A 65 12.78 11.41 -6.02
C ASN A 65 13.98 10.77 -5.29
N ASN A 66 13.77 9.61 -4.67
CA ASN A 66 14.78 8.99 -3.81
C ASN A 66 15.85 8.22 -4.59
N ALA A 67 15.53 7.63 -5.74
CA ALA A 67 16.51 6.92 -6.56
C ALA A 67 17.74 7.77 -6.94
N PRO A 68 17.60 8.99 -7.51
CA PRO A 68 18.75 9.84 -7.81
C PRO A 68 19.47 10.30 -6.53
N ALA A 69 18.73 10.57 -5.45
CA ALA A 69 19.33 10.94 -4.17
C ALA A 69 20.23 9.83 -3.64
N VAL A 70 19.78 8.57 -3.63
CA VAL A 70 20.58 7.41 -3.19
C VAL A 70 21.81 7.23 -4.07
N PHE A 71 21.66 7.35 -5.39
CA PHE A 71 22.79 7.26 -6.33
C PHE A 71 23.85 8.31 -6.01
N LEU A 72 23.45 9.57 -5.86
CA LEU A 72 24.35 10.68 -5.51
C LEU A 72 25.01 10.48 -4.14
N HIS A 73 24.24 10.06 -3.12
CA HIS A 73 24.79 9.79 -1.78
C HIS A 73 25.85 8.67 -1.85
N SER A 74 25.57 7.57 -2.57
CA SER A 74 26.50 6.47 -2.74
C SER A 74 27.79 6.87 -3.47
N ALA A 75 27.68 7.72 -4.51
CA ALA A 75 28.83 8.24 -5.25
C ALA A 75 29.71 9.15 -4.37
N ILE A 76 29.10 10.04 -3.59
CA ILE A 76 29.82 10.94 -2.68
C ILE A 76 30.55 10.14 -1.59
N ILE A 77 29.89 9.13 -1.02
CA ILE A 77 30.52 8.22 -0.05
C ILE A 77 31.74 7.54 -0.69
N GLY A 78 31.60 7.01 -1.91
CA GLY A 78 32.70 6.36 -2.64
C GLY A 78 33.91 7.28 -2.89
N VAL A 79 33.67 8.52 -3.33
CA VAL A 79 34.74 9.51 -3.58
C VAL A 79 35.43 9.91 -2.27
N CYS A 80 34.67 10.12 -1.20
CA CYS A 80 35.25 10.47 0.10
C CYS A 80 36.09 9.34 0.68
N LEU A 81 35.62 8.09 0.55
CA LEU A 81 36.35 6.89 0.93
C LEU A 81 37.66 6.75 0.14
N PHE A 82 37.64 6.96 -1.18
CA PHE A 82 38.85 6.98 -2.00
C PHE A 82 39.84 8.07 -1.58
N SER A 83 39.35 9.28 -1.28
CA SER A 83 40.19 10.37 -0.80
C SER A 83 40.87 10.01 0.53
N LEU A 84 40.14 9.35 1.45
CA LEU A 84 40.66 8.91 2.74
C LEU A 84 41.76 7.86 2.62
N THR A 85 41.66 6.93 1.68
CA THR A 85 42.70 5.90 1.52
C THR A 85 43.99 6.49 0.93
N ILE A 86 43.93 7.52 0.08
CA ILE A 86 45.14 8.15 -0.49
C ILE A 86 45.82 9.05 0.54
N LYS A 87 45.03 9.88 1.22
CA LYS A 87 45.52 10.79 2.25
C LYS A 87 44.45 10.96 3.31
N TYR A 88 44.79 10.58 4.54
CA TYR A 88 43.91 10.82 5.69
C TYR A 88 43.59 12.31 5.81
N SER A 89 42.36 12.66 5.47
CA SER A 89 41.85 14.04 5.43
C SER A 89 40.62 14.14 6.31
N MET A 90 40.70 14.99 7.35
CA MET A 90 39.58 15.21 8.28
C MET A 90 38.32 15.70 7.56
N LYS A 91 38.48 16.51 6.49
CA LYS A 91 37.35 17.00 5.70
C LYS A 91 36.63 15.84 5.00
N ALA A 92 37.36 14.92 4.39
CA ALA A 92 36.79 13.75 3.72
C ALA A 92 36.11 12.82 4.72
N ALA A 93 36.68 12.64 5.92
CA ALA A 93 36.08 11.85 7.00
C ALA A 93 34.74 12.42 7.46
N LEU A 94 34.69 13.74 7.70
CA LEU A 94 33.46 14.41 8.14
C LEU A 94 32.35 14.34 7.08
N ILE A 95 32.70 14.53 5.80
CA ILE A 95 31.74 14.42 4.70
C ILE A 95 31.23 12.97 4.58
N ALA A 96 32.12 11.97 4.61
CA ALA A 96 31.73 10.56 4.57
C ALA A 96 30.78 10.19 5.70
N LEU A 97 31.08 10.61 6.94
CA LEU A 97 30.22 10.38 8.10
C LEU A 97 28.86 11.08 7.96
N GLY A 98 28.84 12.33 7.50
CA GLY A 98 27.61 13.09 7.28
C GLY A 98 26.68 12.43 6.25
N PHE A 99 27.21 12.05 5.09
CA PHE A 99 26.43 11.40 4.03
C PHE A 99 26.00 9.98 4.41
N THR A 100 26.82 9.24 5.16
CA THR A 100 26.45 7.92 5.71
C THR A 100 25.33 8.07 6.74
N GLY A 101 25.38 9.08 7.61
CA GLY A 101 24.30 9.42 8.55
C GLY A 101 23.01 9.83 7.85
N GLY A 102 23.11 10.62 6.76
CA GLY A 102 21.96 10.97 5.91
C GLY A 102 21.34 9.74 5.25
N ALA A 103 22.16 8.82 4.74
CA ALA A 103 21.69 7.55 4.18
C ALA A 103 21.00 6.69 5.27
N PHE A 104 21.55 6.64 6.48
CA PHE A 104 20.91 5.96 7.61
C PHE A 104 19.53 6.55 7.93
N TYR A 105 19.42 7.88 8.04
CA TYR A 105 18.16 8.55 8.36
C TYR A 105 17.06 8.28 7.32
N ASN A 106 17.40 8.29 6.02
CA ASN A 106 16.45 7.96 4.96
C ASN A 106 15.95 6.51 5.05
N ASN A 107 16.85 5.56 5.30
CA ASN A 107 16.49 4.15 5.44
C ASN A 107 15.70 3.87 6.74
N PHE A 108 16.04 4.56 7.83
CA PHE A 108 15.30 4.53 9.08
C PHE A 108 13.86 5.02 8.89
N SER A 109 13.70 6.16 8.20
CA SER A 109 12.38 6.72 7.92
C SER A 109 11.54 5.79 7.03
N GLY A 110 12.16 5.20 5.99
CA GLY A 110 11.49 4.22 5.12
C GLY A 110 11.05 2.96 5.87
N GLN A 111 11.91 2.43 6.74
CA GLN A 111 11.59 1.29 7.59
C GLN A 111 10.44 1.60 8.56
N MET A 112 10.50 2.75 9.24
CA MET A 112 9.47 3.16 10.19
C MET A 112 8.10 3.31 9.52
N ILE A 113 8.03 3.93 8.33
CA ILE A 113 6.77 4.08 7.59
C ILE A 113 6.18 2.72 7.24
N PHE A 114 7.02 1.79 6.79
CA PHE A 114 6.61 0.42 6.47
C PHE A 114 6.04 -0.30 7.70
N GLU A 115 6.76 -0.27 8.83
CA GLU A 115 6.33 -0.90 10.09
C GLU A 115 5.04 -0.28 10.64
N ARG A 116 4.93 1.05 10.60
CA ARG A 116 3.72 1.76 11.06
C ARG A 116 2.53 1.43 10.18
N SER A 117 2.73 1.31 8.87
CA SER A 117 1.67 0.90 7.93
C SER A 117 1.15 -0.50 8.24
N GLN A 118 2.03 -1.44 8.61
CA GLN A 118 1.64 -2.79 9.02
C GLN A 118 0.93 -2.81 10.37
N THR A 119 1.45 -2.06 11.35
CA THR A 119 0.87 -1.97 12.70
C THR A 119 -0.59 -1.53 12.67
N VAL A 120 -0.96 -0.62 11.75
CA VAL A 120 -2.36 -0.20 11.58
C VAL A 120 -3.25 -1.36 11.14
N SER A 121 -2.76 -2.24 10.25
CA SER A 121 -3.47 -3.44 9.83
C SER A 121 -3.67 -4.40 11.01
N ASP A 122 -2.59 -4.66 11.74
CA ASP A 122 -2.60 -5.59 12.87
C ASP A 122 -3.50 -5.09 14.01
N ALA A 123 -3.45 -3.80 14.34
CA ALA A 123 -4.30 -3.21 15.35
C ALA A 123 -5.79 -3.27 14.96
N ALA A 124 -6.10 -3.01 13.69
CA ALA A 124 -7.48 -3.12 13.17
C ALA A 124 -7.97 -4.57 13.13
N TYR A 125 -7.07 -5.54 12.93
CA TYR A 125 -7.41 -6.96 12.96
C TYR A 125 -7.65 -7.47 14.39
N ASN A 126 -6.83 -7.03 15.35
CA ASN A 126 -6.83 -7.51 16.74
C ASN A 126 -7.95 -6.91 17.62
N MET A 127 -8.65 -5.88 17.15
CA MET A 127 -9.84 -5.38 17.84
C MET A 127 -11.03 -6.33 17.66
N ASP A 128 -12.00 -6.29 18.58
CA ASP A 128 -13.26 -7.04 18.49
C ASP A 128 -14.20 -6.47 17.39
N TRP A 129 -13.69 -6.36 16.16
CA TRP A 129 -14.36 -5.76 15.02
C TRP A 129 -15.67 -6.48 14.67
N TYR A 130 -15.80 -7.75 15.03
CA TYR A 130 -17.01 -8.54 14.84
C TYR A 130 -18.15 -8.15 15.79
N ASN A 131 -17.82 -7.61 16.97
CA ASN A 131 -18.79 -7.13 17.96
C ASN A 131 -18.95 -5.60 17.96
N ALA A 132 -18.17 -4.88 17.16
CA ALA A 132 -18.22 -3.42 17.08
C ALA A 132 -19.40 -2.92 16.22
N ASN A 133 -20.04 -1.83 16.66
CA ASN A 133 -21.05 -1.13 15.86
C ASN A 133 -20.48 -0.61 14.51
N ALA A 134 -19.16 -0.37 14.45
CA ALA A 134 -18.43 0.04 13.24
C ALA A 134 -17.77 -1.16 12.49
N SER A 135 -18.27 -2.38 12.66
CA SER A 135 -17.69 -3.62 12.08
C SER A 135 -17.43 -3.53 10.57
N LYS A 136 -18.31 -2.85 9.82
CA LYS A 136 -18.16 -2.63 8.37
C LYS A 136 -16.97 -1.74 8.05
N ASP A 137 -16.83 -0.63 8.77
CA ASP A 137 -15.75 0.34 8.54
C ASP A 137 -14.39 -0.26 8.89
N ILE A 138 -14.32 -1.04 9.97
CA ILE A 138 -13.10 -1.72 10.39
C ILE A 138 -12.68 -2.78 9.36
N LYS A 139 -13.63 -3.56 8.81
CA LYS A 139 -13.33 -4.48 7.69
C LYS A 139 -12.76 -3.75 6.49
N PHE A 140 -13.28 -2.56 6.16
CA PHE A 140 -12.70 -1.73 5.10
C PHE A 140 -11.28 -1.26 5.42
N ILE A 141 -10.98 -0.92 6.67
CA ILE A 141 -9.62 -0.56 7.12
C ILE A 141 -8.69 -1.77 7.02
N ILE A 142 -9.11 -2.96 7.47
CA ILE A 142 -8.33 -4.20 7.35
C ILE A 142 -8.06 -4.54 5.90
N MET A 143 -9.07 -4.49 5.02
CA MET A 143 -8.90 -4.76 3.58
C MET A 143 -7.99 -3.73 2.90
N ARG A 144 -8.06 -2.45 3.28
CA ARG A 144 -7.22 -1.38 2.75
C ARG A 144 -5.75 -1.52 3.18
N SER A 145 -5.53 -1.90 4.44
CA SER A 145 -4.20 -1.97 5.05
C SER A 145 -3.36 -3.19 4.63
N GLN A 146 -3.92 -4.09 3.80
CA GLN A 146 -3.20 -5.24 3.24
C GLN A 146 -2.05 -4.86 2.30
N VAL A 147 -2.06 -3.65 1.73
CA VAL A 147 -0.93 -3.12 0.95
C VAL A 147 -0.19 -2.08 1.78
N PRO A 148 0.96 -2.44 2.37
CA PRO A 148 1.72 -1.52 3.17
C PRO A 148 2.37 -0.44 2.29
N LEU A 149 2.49 0.76 2.82
CA LEU A 149 3.22 1.83 2.16
C LEU A 149 4.73 1.51 2.20
N SER A 150 5.34 1.30 1.03
CA SER A 150 6.76 0.95 0.91
C SER A 150 7.54 2.05 0.21
N TYR A 151 8.44 2.73 0.93
CA TYR A 151 9.37 3.67 0.32
C TYR A 151 10.40 2.94 -0.53
N ARG A 152 10.20 2.96 -1.85
CA ARG A 152 11.13 2.35 -2.80
C ARG A 152 12.22 3.34 -3.20
N ALA A 153 13.44 2.84 -3.35
CA ALA A 153 14.56 3.54 -3.97
C ALA A 153 14.63 3.18 -5.47
N GLY A 154 13.50 3.27 -6.18
CA GLY A 154 13.42 2.86 -7.59
C GLY A 154 13.80 1.38 -7.82
N PRO A 155 14.67 1.06 -8.79
CA PRO A 155 15.06 -0.32 -9.10
C PRO A 155 16.03 -0.93 -8.08
N PHE A 156 16.60 -0.13 -7.17
CA PHE A 156 17.63 -0.59 -6.24
C PHE A 156 17.07 -1.36 -5.04
N GLY A 157 15.77 -1.22 -4.76
CA GLY A 157 15.09 -1.94 -3.68
C GLY A 157 14.24 -1.01 -2.81
N THR A 158 13.80 -1.53 -1.66
CA THR A 158 13.03 -0.76 -0.67
C THR A 158 13.96 -0.17 0.39
N MET A 159 13.75 1.10 0.71
CA MET A 159 14.43 1.81 1.79
C MET A 159 14.18 1.08 3.11
N SER A 160 15.22 0.45 3.63
CA SER A 160 15.17 -0.44 4.80
C SER A 160 16.55 -0.56 5.41
N PHE A 161 16.63 -1.10 6.64
CA PHE A 161 17.93 -1.38 7.24
C PHE A 161 18.74 -2.40 6.43
N VAL A 162 18.07 -3.33 5.74
CA VAL A 162 18.72 -4.29 4.83
C VAL A 162 19.38 -3.56 3.67
N PHE A 163 18.69 -2.59 3.07
CA PHE A 163 19.24 -1.78 1.99
C PHE A 163 20.43 -0.94 2.45
N PHE A 164 20.34 -0.31 3.62
CA PHE A 164 21.45 0.42 4.23
C PHE A 164 22.67 -0.51 4.49
N GLY A 165 22.45 -1.70 5.02
CA GLY A 165 23.49 -2.71 5.21
C GLY A 165 24.20 -3.08 3.91
N ASN A 166 23.46 -3.21 2.80
CA ASN A 166 24.03 -3.46 1.48
C ASN A 166 24.91 -2.29 0.99
N ILE A 167 24.51 -1.04 1.24
CA ILE A 167 25.34 0.14 0.92
C ILE A 167 26.66 0.09 1.69
N LEU A 168 26.61 -0.16 3.00
CA LEU A 168 27.81 -0.26 3.84
C LEU A 168 28.72 -1.41 3.42
N ARG A 169 28.15 -2.58 3.09
CA ARG A 169 28.90 -3.72 2.59
C ARG A 169 29.59 -3.41 1.26
N GLY A 170 28.91 -2.73 0.35
CA GLY A 170 29.49 -2.27 -0.92
C GLY A 170 30.66 -1.31 -0.69
N ALA A 171 30.48 -0.33 0.21
CA ALA A 171 31.52 0.61 0.59
C ALA A 171 32.75 -0.08 1.22
N TYR A 172 32.54 -1.05 2.11
CA TYR A 172 33.61 -1.84 2.71
C TYR A 172 34.38 -2.65 1.67
N THR A 173 33.66 -3.35 0.78
CA THR A 173 34.27 -4.14 -0.30
C THR A 173 35.13 -3.28 -1.21
N TYR A 174 34.63 -2.09 -1.56
CA TYR A 174 35.37 -1.12 -2.36
C TYR A 174 36.62 -0.60 -1.65
N MET A 175 36.54 -0.33 -0.35
CA MET A 175 37.69 0.08 0.48
C MET A 175 38.77 -1.00 0.52
N THR A 176 38.41 -2.25 0.77
CA THR A 176 39.37 -3.38 0.77
C THR A 176 40.05 -3.53 -0.60
N MET A 177 39.28 -3.45 -1.68
CA MET A 177 39.87 -3.52 -3.03
C MET A 177 40.87 -2.38 -3.30
N GLN A 178 40.60 -1.17 -2.80
CA GLN A 178 41.54 -0.05 -2.94
C GLN A 178 42.81 -0.23 -2.12
N THR A 179 42.72 -0.81 -0.92
CA THR A 179 43.90 -1.07 -0.09
C THR A 179 44.77 -2.13 -0.73
N ASP A 180 44.17 -3.21 -1.26
CA ASP A 180 44.89 -4.27 -1.96
C ASP A 180 45.63 -3.75 -3.21
N LEU A 181 45.05 -2.77 -3.92
CA LEU A 181 45.69 -2.12 -5.07
C LEU A 181 46.88 -1.22 -4.70
N LYS A 182 46.98 -0.78 -3.44
CA LYS A 182 48.10 0.05 -2.95
C LYS A 182 49.26 -0.77 -2.40
N GLU A 183 48.99 -2.01 -2.03
CA GLU A 183 49.99 -2.94 -1.53
C GLU A 183 50.80 -3.62 -2.66
N LYS A 184 50.34 -3.51 -3.91
CA LYS A 184 51.06 -3.94 -5.12
C LYS A 184 51.89 -2.82 -5.73
#